data_AF-B7G8H2-F1
#
_entry.id   AF-B7G8H2-F1
#
_cell.length_a   1.000
_cell.length_b   1.000
_cell.length_c   1.000
_cell.angle_alpha   90.00
_cell.angle_beta   90.00
_cell.angle_gamma   90.00
#
_symmetry.space_group_name_H-M   'P 1'
#
loop_
_entity.id
_entity.type
_entity.pdbx_description
1 polymer ?
#
loop_
_entity_poly.entity_id
_entity_poly.type
_entity_poly.pdbx_seq_one_letter_code
_entity_poly.pdbx_strand_id
1 'polypeptide(L)'
;MSEKQNLVEVYGSKKKRRAEESEVIIRFNQKPSAGIAYAAQCGHIDPIDAVDVAAFLLKNKDIFEKTQIGEYLGREVEYQGGFSLKVLHQYVRLLDFAGLEFDDAIRFFLSGFRLPGEAQKVSKLLYVFALPFLLSHLFTQYAQIDRIMEKFAERFTEQNPEVFPSADVAFILAFSIIMLNTDLHNPAIKEERRMTKDGFIRNNRGICDGQDLPEELLTGVFDRIQNNPISLKEDDEARE
;
A
#
# COMPACT_ATOMS: atom_id res chain seq x y z
N MET A 1 7.92 -52.50 -3.08
CA MET A 1 6.78 -51.89 -2.34
C MET A 1 7.07 -50.46 -1.85
N SER A 2 8.34 -50.04 -1.73
CA SER A 2 8.75 -48.73 -1.17
C SER A 2 8.43 -47.49 -2.03
N GLU A 3 8.46 -47.59 -3.36
CA GLU A 3 8.39 -46.41 -4.23
C GLU A 3 6.95 -45.93 -4.50
N LYS A 4 6.00 -46.85 -4.67
CA LYS A 4 4.57 -46.53 -4.81
C LYS A 4 3.94 -45.97 -3.53
N GLN A 5 4.39 -46.43 -2.36
CA GLN A 5 3.93 -45.93 -1.06
C GLN A 5 4.39 -44.48 -0.83
N ASN A 6 5.65 -44.18 -1.13
CA ASN A 6 6.22 -42.83 -1.06
C ASN A 6 5.51 -41.88 -2.05
N LEU A 7 5.23 -42.33 -3.28
CA LEU A 7 4.46 -41.52 -4.23
C LEU A 7 3.04 -41.21 -3.72
N VAL A 8 2.31 -42.19 -3.18
CA VAL A 8 0.95 -41.96 -2.63
C VAL A 8 0.96 -40.99 -1.46
N GLU A 9 1.95 -41.09 -0.55
CA GLU A 9 2.13 -40.14 0.56
C GLU A 9 2.47 -38.73 0.07
N VAL A 10 3.36 -38.60 -0.91
CA VAL A 10 3.72 -37.32 -1.53
C VAL A 10 2.52 -36.71 -2.27
N TYR A 11 1.74 -37.49 -3.02
CA TYR A 11 0.53 -37.02 -3.70
C TYR A 11 -0.56 -36.63 -2.70
N GLY A 12 -0.76 -37.40 -1.63
CA GLY A 12 -1.69 -37.09 -0.55
C GLY A 12 -1.32 -35.80 0.19
N SER A 13 -0.04 -35.62 0.51
CA SER A 13 0.51 -34.42 1.16
C SER A 13 0.35 -33.18 0.27
N LYS A 14 0.70 -33.28 -1.03
CA LYS A 14 0.49 -32.19 -2.00
C LYS A 14 -0.98 -31.81 -2.15
N LYS A 15 -1.88 -32.79 -2.20
CA LYS A 15 -3.34 -32.54 -2.30
C LYS A 15 -3.87 -31.88 -1.03
N LYS A 16 -3.42 -32.34 0.15
CA LYS A 16 -3.78 -31.74 1.44
C LYS A 16 -3.33 -30.28 1.52
N ARG A 17 -2.08 -30.00 1.17
CA ARG A 17 -1.51 -28.66 1.22
C ARG A 17 -2.23 -27.67 0.30
N ARG A 18 -2.61 -28.09 -0.90
CA ARG A 18 -3.42 -27.26 -1.81
C ARG A 18 -4.80 -26.94 -1.24
N ALA A 19 -5.43 -27.89 -0.55
CA ALA A 19 -6.72 -27.66 0.10
C ALA A 19 -6.58 -26.68 1.28
N GLU A 20 -5.51 -26.82 2.09
CA GLU A 20 -5.17 -25.89 3.17
C GLU A 20 -4.92 -24.47 2.60
N GLU A 21 -4.13 -24.33 1.54
CA GLU A 21 -3.85 -23.05 0.88
C GLU A 21 -5.14 -22.40 0.32
N SER A 22 -6.02 -23.18 -0.30
CA SER A 22 -7.32 -22.70 -0.79
C SER A 22 -8.22 -22.18 0.34
N GLU A 23 -8.27 -22.91 1.46
CA GLU A 23 -9.08 -22.54 2.62
C GLU A 23 -8.51 -21.30 3.33
N VAL A 24 -7.18 -21.14 3.37
CA VAL A 24 -6.54 -19.91 3.87
C VAL A 24 -6.99 -18.69 3.07
N ILE A 25 -7.02 -18.78 1.73
CA ILE A 25 -7.45 -17.68 0.85
C ILE A 25 -8.91 -17.30 1.14
N ILE A 26 -9.80 -18.29 1.20
CA ILE A 26 -11.24 -18.07 1.48
C ILE A 26 -11.41 -17.34 2.83
N ARG A 27 -10.74 -17.83 3.87
CA ARG A 27 -10.83 -17.22 5.22
C ARG A 27 -10.19 -15.85 5.27
N PHE A 28 -9.05 -15.65 4.61
CA PHE A 28 -8.37 -14.36 4.57
C PHE A 28 -9.25 -13.30 3.91
N ASN A 29 -9.86 -13.64 2.76
CA ASN A 29 -10.69 -12.70 2.01
C ASN A 29 -12.00 -12.36 2.75
N GLN A 30 -12.50 -13.24 3.63
CA GLN A 30 -13.64 -12.92 4.51
C GLN A 30 -13.23 -12.10 5.73
N LYS A 31 -12.10 -12.45 6.35
CA LYS A 31 -11.57 -11.80 7.55
C LYS A 31 -10.06 -12.08 7.64
N PRO A 32 -9.18 -11.08 7.46
CA PRO A 32 -7.74 -11.30 7.37
C PRO A 32 -7.17 -12.03 8.59
N SER A 33 -7.64 -11.68 9.79
CA SER A 33 -7.21 -12.33 11.03
C SER A 33 -7.64 -13.80 11.13
N ALA A 34 -8.75 -14.21 10.50
CA ALA A 34 -9.17 -15.61 10.45
C ALA A 34 -8.29 -16.41 9.47
N GLY A 35 -7.93 -15.82 8.32
CA GLY A 35 -7.00 -16.41 7.36
C GLY A 35 -5.62 -16.65 7.96
N ILE A 36 -5.05 -15.64 8.63
CA ILE A 36 -3.75 -15.73 9.32
C ILE A 36 -3.79 -16.80 10.42
N ALA A 37 -4.85 -16.81 11.25
CA ALA A 37 -5.00 -17.81 12.30
C ALA A 37 -5.09 -19.24 11.73
N TYR A 38 -5.78 -19.43 10.60
CA TYR A 38 -5.88 -20.74 9.97
C TYR A 38 -4.55 -21.16 9.30
N ALA A 39 -3.84 -20.24 8.65
CA ALA A 39 -2.51 -20.50 8.11
C ALA A 39 -1.54 -20.95 9.20
N ALA A 40 -1.60 -20.32 10.39
CA ALA A 40 -0.83 -20.73 11.56
C ALA A 40 -1.23 -22.12 12.07
N GLN A 41 -2.53 -22.44 12.14
CA GLN A 41 -3.01 -23.78 12.51
C GLN A 41 -2.52 -24.88 11.57
N CYS A 42 -2.41 -24.56 10.27
CA CYS A 42 -1.85 -25.44 9.25
C CYS A 42 -0.31 -25.47 9.24
N GLY A 43 0.35 -24.74 10.14
CA GLY A 43 1.81 -24.64 10.21
C GLY A 43 2.45 -23.98 8.99
N HIS A 44 1.73 -23.10 8.29
CA HIS A 44 2.24 -22.38 7.13
C HIS A 44 3.01 -21.13 7.50
N ILE A 45 2.73 -20.55 8.67
CA ILE A 45 3.37 -19.35 9.22
C ILE A 45 3.45 -19.44 10.74
N ASP A 46 4.37 -18.69 11.35
CA ASP A 46 4.38 -18.36 12.77
C ASP A 46 3.52 -17.10 13.03
N PRO A 47 2.39 -17.20 13.75
CA PRO A 47 1.49 -16.07 13.97
C PRO A 47 2.04 -15.01 14.94
N ILE A 48 3.13 -15.29 15.67
CA ILE A 48 3.77 -14.31 16.57
C ILE A 48 4.97 -13.61 15.92
N ASP A 49 5.47 -14.12 14.79
CA ASP A 49 6.55 -13.49 14.03
C ASP A 49 5.99 -12.56 12.95
N ALA A 50 6.14 -11.25 13.16
CA ALA A 50 5.69 -10.25 12.21
C ALA A 50 6.41 -10.34 10.85
N VAL A 51 7.65 -10.83 10.82
CA VAL A 51 8.41 -11.00 9.57
C VAL A 51 7.79 -12.11 8.72
N ASP A 52 7.46 -13.24 9.34
CA ASP A 52 6.87 -14.39 8.64
C ASP A 52 5.46 -14.05 8.12
N VAL A 53 4.64 -13.36 8.94
CA VAL A 53 3.33 -12.87 8.49
C VAL A 53 3.48 -11.87 7.32
N ALA A 54 4.45 -10.96 7.38
CA ALA A 54 4.69 -10.01 6.29
C ALA A 54 5.14 -10.70 4.98
N ALA A 55 6.09 -11.63 5.07
CA ALA A 55 6.55 -12.43 3.94
C ALA A 55 5.41 -13.27 3.34
N PHE A 56 4.53 -13.80 4.19
CA PHE A 56 3.33 -14.52 3.78
C PHE A 56 2.35 -13.63 3.00
N LEU A 57 2.10 -12.41 3.47
CA LEU A 57 1.26 -11.45 2.75
C LEU A 57 1.86 -11.07 1.39
N LEU A 58 3.18 -10.80 1.32
CA LEU A 58 3.86 -10.48 0.07
C LEU A 58 3.84 -11.64 -0.93
N LYS A 59 4.13 -12.86 -0.46
CA LYS A 59 4.13 -14.06 -1.29
C LYS A 59 2.77 -14.34 -1.94
N ASN A 60 1.69 -13.99 -1.24
CA ASN A 60 0.32 -14.22 -1.70
C ASN A 60 -0.39 -12.94 -2.17
N LYS A 61 0.35 -11.84 -2.42
CA LYS A 61 -0.22 -10.51 -2.74
C LYS A 61 -1.12 -10.48 -3.98
N ASP A 62 -0.90 -11.41 -4.92
CA ASP A 62 -1.66 -11.52 -6.17
C ASP A 62 -2.83 -12.52 -6.07
N ILE A 63 -2.94 -13.25 -4.96
CA ILE A 63 -3.97 -14.28 -4.72
C ILE A 63 -4.97 -13.83 -3.64
N PHE A 64 -4.48 -13.13 -2.62
CA PHE A 64 -5.34 -12.49 -1.63
C PHE A 64 -5.99 -11.24 -2.20
N GLU A 65 -7.19 -10.96 -1.71
CA GLU A 65 -7.87 -9.72 -2.05
C GLU A 65 -7.07 -8.52 -1.53
N LYS A 66 -6.67 -7.63 -2.44
CA LYS A 66 -5.79 -6.49 -2.12
C LYS A 66 -6.40 -5.53 -1.09
N THR A 67 -7.71 -5.39 -1.07
CA THR A 67 -8.47 -4.64 -0.05
C THR A 67 -8.25 -5.23 1.34
N GLN A 68 -8.30 -6.55 1.45
CA GLN A 68 -8.14 -7.28 2.71
C GLN A 68 -6.71 -7.20 3.25
N ILE A 69 -5.70 -7.20 2.36
CA ILE A 69 -4.30 -6.92 2.76
C ILE A 69 -4.19 -5.50 3.32
N GLY A 70 -4.73 -4.50 2.62
CA GLY A 70 -4.70 -3.10 3.02
C GLY A 70 -5.40 -2.84 4.35
N GLU A 71 -6.59 -3.40 4.54
CA GLU A 71 -7.33 -3.34 5.81
C GLU A 71 -6.55 -3.97 6.96
N TYR A 72 -5.84 -5.08 6.72
CA TYR A 72 -5.03 -5.72 7.76
C TYR A 72 -3.81 -4.88 8.15
N LEU A 73 -3.08 -4.35 7.16
CA LEU A 73 -1.89 -3.53 7.36
C LEU A 73 -2.21 -2.16 7.97
N GLY A 74 -3.39 -1.61 7.67
CA GLY A 74 -3.83 -0.30 8.15
C GLY A 74 -4.50 -0.28 9.52
N ARG A 75 -4.72 -1.42 10.19
CA ARG A 75 -5.44 -1.47 11.47
C ARG A 75 -4.82 -0.57 12.54
N GLU A 76 -5.66 -0.15 13.49
CA GLU A 76 -5.28 0.73 14.61
C GLU A 76 -4.14 0.18 15.45
N VAL A 77 -3.39 1.08 16.10
CA VAL A 77 -2.21 0.74 16.92
C VAL A 77 -2.60 -0.10 18.13
N GLU A 78 -3.81 0.08 18.66
CA GLU A 78 -4.33 -0.74 19.76
C GLU A 78 -4.79 -2.13 19.29
N TYR A 79 -5.06 -2.32 17.99
CA TYR A 79 -5.51 -3.60 17.47
C TYR A 79 -4.43 -4.67 17.63
N GLN A 80 -4.77 -5.76 18.35
CA GLN A 80 -3.84 -6.84 18.70
C GLN A 80 -2.53 -6.34 19.34
N GLY A 81 -2.57 -5.25 20.12
CA GLY A 81 -1.38 -4.69 20.76
C GLY A 81 -0.33 -4.18 19.77
N GLY A 82 -0.78 -3.68 18.61
CA GLY A 82 0.08 -3.12 17.57
C GLY A 82 0.75 -4.16 16.68
N PHE A 83 0.29 -5.42 16.69
CA PHE A 83 0.89 -6.47 15.86
C PHE A 83 0.75 -6.17 14.36
N SER A 84 -0.42 -5.74 13.89
CA SER A 84 -0.61 -5.33 12.48
C SER A 84 0.36 -4.24 12.04
N LEU A 85 0.65 -3.27 12.91
CA LEU A 85 1.65 -2.23 12.64
C LEU A 85 3.07 -2.82 12.52
N LYS A 86 3.44 -3.75 13.40
CA LYS A 86 4.71 -4.47 13.28
C LYS A 86 4.80 -5.24 11.96
N VAL A 87 3.70 -5.87 11.53
CA VAL A 87 3.65 -6.55 10.23
C VAL A 87 3.82 -5.55 9.09
N LEU A 88 3.19 -4.38 9.12
CA LEU A 88 3.41 -3.31 8.13
C LEU A 88 4.88 -2.89 8.07
N HIS A 89 5.54 -2.70 9.22
CA HIS A 89 6.96 -2.36 9.25
C HIS A 89 7.81 -3.45 8.55
N GLN A 90 7.54 -4.73 8.80
CA GLN A 90 8.27 -5.81 8.13
C GLN A 90 7.89 -5.96 6.66
N TYR A 91 6.63 -5.75 6.30
CA TYR A 91 6.16 -5.79 4.92
C TYR A 91 6.91 -4.78 4.06
N VAL A 92 7.02 -3.54 4.53
CA VAL A 92 7.73 -2.46 3.83
C VAL A 92 9.24 -2.74 3.77
N ARG A 93 9.84 -3.29 4.84
CA ARG A 93 11.26 -3.67 4.86
C ARG A 93 11.65 -4.75 3.86
N LEU A 94 10.70 -5.60 3.49
CA LEU A 94 10.90 -6.65 2.49
C LEU A 94 10.81 -6.12 1.05
N LEU A 95 10.40 -4.86 0.86
CA LEU A 95 10.41 -4.20 -0.44
C LEU A 95 11.75 -3.52 -0.69
N ASP A 96 12.14 -3.53 -1.96
CA ASP A 96 13.34 -2.87 -2.46
C ASP A 96 12.95 -1.72 -3.39
N PHE A 97 13.23 -0.50 -2.95
CA PHE A 97 13.00 0.72 -3.70
C PHE A 97 14.29 1.34 -4.24
N ALA A 98 15.44 0.69 -4.07
CA ALA A 98 16.72 1.25 -4.48
C ALA A 98 16.75 1.51 -6.00
N GLY A 99 17.07 2.75 -6.38
CA GLY A 99 17.19 3.16 -7.78
C GLY A 99 15.86 3.26 -8.54
N LEU A 100 14.71 3.11 -7.86
CA LEU A 100 13.42 3.41 -8.45
C LEU A 100 13.14 4.91 -8.41
N GLU A 101 12.51 5.41 -9.46
CA GLU A 101 11.86 6.72 -9.44
C GLU A 101 10.78 6.75 -8.34
N PHE A 102 10.54 7.92 -7.75
CA PHE A 102 9.69 8.01 -6.58
C PHE A 102 8.25 7.54 -6.82
N ASP A 103 7.65 7.93 -7.96
CA ASP A 103 6.31 7.46 -8.33
C ASP A 103 6.27 5.98 -8.73
N ASP A 104 7.35 5.43 -9.29
CA ASP A 104 7.45 3.99 -9.57
C ASP A 104 7.56 3.18 -8.28
N ALA A 105 8.25 3.69 -7.27
CA ALA A 105 8.26 3.09 -5.93
C ALA A 105 6.86 3.12 -5.29
N ILE A 106 6.09 4.21 -5.45
CA ILE A 106 4.69 4.27 -5.00
C ILE A 106 3.84 3.22 -5.74
N ARG A 107 3.99 3.08 -7.06
CA ARG A 107 3.28 2.04 -7.84
C ARG A 107 3.63 0.65 -7.36
N PHE A 108 4.92 0.37 -7.18
CA PHE A 108 5.38 -0.93 -6.74
C PHE A 108 4.83 -1.25 -5.35
N PHE A 109 4.89 -0.29 -4.43
CA PHE A 109 4.33 -0.42 -3.08
C PHE A 109 2.82 -0.70 -3.10
N LEU A 110 2.06 0.11 -3.83
CA LEU A 110 0.60 -0.02 -3.94
C LEU A 110 0.14 -1.15 -4.88
N SER A 111 1.05 -1.84 -5.56
CA SER A 111 0.70 -3.00 -6.40
C SER A 111 0.23 -4.20 -5.54
N GLY A 112 0.72 -4.28 -4.29
CA GLY A 112 0.49 -5.40 -3.39
C GLY A 112 -0.77 -5.31 -2.54
N PHE A 113 -1.43 -4.16 -2.45
CA PHE A 113 -2.65 -3.97 -1.65
C PHE A 113 -3.45 -2.74 -2.10
N ARG A 114 -4.58 -2.46 -1.45
CA ARG A 114 -5.37 -1.24 -1.66
C ARG A 114 -5.36 -0.41 -0.39
N LEU A 115 -5.20 0.91 -0.49
CA LEU A 115 -5.16 1.77 0.70
C LEU A 115 -6.50 1.71 1.45
N PRO A 116 -6.50 1.45 2.77
CA PRO A 116 -7.72 1.29 3.55
C PRO A 116 -8.50 2.61 3.71
N GLY A 117 -9.82 2.49 3.84
CA GLY A 117 -10.74 3.60 4.13
C GLY A 117 -11.63 4.01 2.95
N GLU A 118 -12.76 4.65 3.27
CA GLU A 118 -13.65 5.27 2.26
C GLU A 118 -12.98 6.45 1.53
N ALA A 119 -11.76 6.84 1.93
CA ALA A 119 -10.94 7.85 1.27
C ALA A 119 -10.64 7.53 -0.22
N GLN A 120 -10.75 6.26 -0.65
CA GLN A 120 -10.74 5.92 -2.08
C GLN A 120 -11.98 6.43 -2.83
N LYS A 121 -13.14 6.54 -2.15
CA LYS A 121 -14.39 7.10 -2.68
C LYS A 121 -14.49 8.61 -2.46
N VAL A 122 -13.81 9.13 -1.45
CA VAL A 122 -13.78 10.55 -1.11
C VAL A 122 -12.37 11.09 -1.32
N SER A 123 -12.05 11.33 -2.59
CA SER A 123 -10.98 12.26 -2.95
C SER A 123 -11.39 13.70 -2.59
N LYS A 124 -11.36 14.01 -1.30
CA LYS A 124 -11.34 15.35 -0.74
C LYS A 124 -10.17 15.43 0.25
N LEU A 125 -8.97 15.15 -0.25
CA LEU A 125 -7.68 15.44 0.39
C LEU A 125 -7.41 16.97 0.39
N LEU A 126 -8.49 17.75 0.59
CA LEU A 126 -8.55 19.20 0.59
C LEU A 126 -8.12 19.81 1.94
N TYR A 127 -7.90 18.99 2.98
CA TYR A 127 -7.71 19.54 4.33
C TYR A 127 -6.28 19.97 4.67
N VAL A 128 -5.26 19.57 3.90
CA VAL A 128 -3.90 20.12 4.10
C VAL A 128 -3.78 21.53 3.49
N PHE A 129 -4.65 21.90 2.55
CA PHE A 129 -4.72 23.27 1.99
C PHE A 129 -5.95 24.09 2.43
N ALA A 130 -6.91 23.51 3.16
CA ALA A 130 -8.09 24.22 3.63
C ALA A 130 -8.48 23.84 5.09
N LEU A 131 -7.97 24.68 6.00
CA LEU A 131 -8.53 25.10 7.29
C LEU A 131 -8.31 24.25 8.57
N PRO A 132 -7.96 24.93 9.68
CA PRO A 132 -7.63 24.35 10.98
C PRO A 132 -8.86 24.08 11.87
N PHE A 133 -9.88 23.37 11.38
CA PHE A 133 -11.03 22.97 12.20
C PHE A 133 -11.82 21.85 11.49
N LEU A 134 -12.25 20.80 12.23
CA LEU A 134 -13.13 19.65 11.84
C LEU A 134 -12.37 18.36 11.40
N LEU A 135 -12.61 17.12 11.86
CA LEU A 135 -13.60 16.44 12.72
C LEU A 135 -12.97 15.12 13.20
N SER A 136 -13.20 14.71 14.46
CA SER A 136 -12.54 13.55 15.09
C SER A 136 -12.81 12.19 14.43
N HIS A 137 -13.87 12.04 13.63
CA HIS A 137 -14.24 10.76 13.01
C HIS A 137 -13.59 10.53 11.64
N LEU A 138 -13.28 11.60 10.91
CA LEU A 138 -12.53 11.54 9.66
C LEU A 138 -11.04 11.30 9.93
N PHE A 139 -10.53 11.87 11.03
CA PHE A 139 -9.13 11.73 11.46
C PHE A 139 -8.67 10.26 11.60
N THR A 140 -9.53 9.37 12.10
CA THR A 140 -9.19 7.95 12.30
C THR A 140 -9.04 7.17 10.98
N GLN A 141 -9.77 7.54 9.92
CA GLN A 141 -9.64 6.89 8.60
C GLN A 141 -8.41 7.38 7.85
N TYR A 142 -8.11 8.69 7.90
CA TYR A 142 -6.89 9.26 7.33
C TYR A 142 -5.64 8.73 8.05
N ALA A 143 -5.70 8.53 9.38
CA ALA A 143 -4.61 7.95 10.15
C ALA A 143 -4.15 6.56 9.67
N GLN A 144 -4.99 5.79 8.97
CA GLN A 144 -4.59 4.49 8.41
C GLN A 144 -3.72 4.66 7.16
N ILE A 145 -4.12 5.56 6.26
CA ILE A 145 -3.36 5.87 5.04
C ILE A 145 -2.05 6.58 5.41
N ASP A 146 -2.11 7.52 6.36
CA ASP A 146 -0.94 8.25 6.84
C ASP A 146 0.14 7.28 7.33
N ARG A 147 -0.19 6.33 8.21
CA ARG A 147 0.79 5.32 8.69
C ARG A 147 1.41 4.50 7.57
N ILE A 148 0.61 4.09 6.59
CA ILE A 148 1.09 3.29 5.46
C ILE A 148 2.05 4.10 4.59
N MET A 149 1.68 5.34 4.26
CA MET A 149 2.51 6.22 3.43
C MET A 149 3.74 6.74 4.18
N GLU A 150 3.68 6.92 5.49
CA GLU A 150 4.80 7.26 6.36
C GLU A 150 5.85 6.15 6.32
N LYS A 151 5.44 4.89 6.50
CA LYS A 151 6.38 3.75 6.42
C LYS A 151 6.99 3.61 5.04
N PHE A 152 6.22 3.86 3.97
CA PHE A 152 6.77 3.93 2.62
C PHE A 152 7.84 5.02 2.49
N ALA A 153 7.56 6.23 2.95
CA ALA A 153 8.47 7.37 2.85
C ALA A 153 9.76 7.16 3.64
N GLU A 154 9.66 6.63 4.87
CA GLU A 154 10.81 6.21 5.68
C GLU A 154 11.69 5.23 4.90
N ARG A 155 11.08 4.16 4.38
CA ARG A 155 11.82 3.11 3.67
C ARG A 155 12.44 3.60 2.37
N PHE A 156 11.70 4.38 1.58
CA PHE A 156 12.23 4.93 0.33
C PHE A 156 13.46 5.80 0.60
N THR A 157 13.38 6.67 1.62
CA THR A 157 14.47 7.57 2.00
C THR A 157 15.67 6.82 2.59
N GLU A 158 15.43 5.75 3.37
CA GLU A 158 16.49 4.86 3.85
C GLU A 158 17.29 4.22 2.71
N GLN A 159 16.64 3.87 1.60
CA GLN A 159 17.26 3.22 0.45
C GLN A 159 17.79 4.19 -0.62
N ASN A 160 17.28 5.43 -0.64
CA ASN A 160 17.64 6.47 -1.61
C ASN A 160 17.86 7.82 -0.88
N PRO A 161 18.87 7.91 0.01
CA PRO A 161 19.09 9.08 0.88
C PRO A 161 19.44 10.38 0.14
N GLU A 162 19.80 10.30 -1.14
CA GLU A 162 20.14 11.42 -1.99
C GLU A 162 18.93 12.14 -2.61
N VAL A 163 17.76 11.49 -2.62
CA VAL A 163 16.56 12.01 -3.31
C VAL A 163 15.80 13.02 -2.45
N PHE A 164 15.67 12.74 -1.15
CA PHE A 164 14.97 13.61 -0.20
C PHE A 164 15.82 13.84 1.04
N PRO A 165 15.80 15.06 1.63
CA PRO A 165 16.54 15.35 2.85
C PRO A 165 15.93 14.67 4.09
N SER A 166 14.63 14.33 4.05
CA SER A 166 13.93 13.66 5.14
C SER A 166 12.73 12.86 4.63
N ALA A 167 12.30 11.88 5.44
CA ALA A 167 11.10 11.10 5.17
C ALA A 167 9.83 11.97 5.17
N ASP A 168 9.79 13.07 5.91
CA ASP A 168 8.65 14.00 5.96
C ASP A 168 8.42 14.67 4.59
N VAL A 169 9.50 15.07 3.91
CA VAL A 169 9.40 15.66 2.56
C VAL A 169 8.93 14.63 1.55
N ALA A 170 9.48 13.40 1.60
CA ALA A 170 9.03 12.29 0.76
C ALA A 170 7.54 11.97 1.02
N PHE A 171 7.12 11.93 2.28
CA PHE A 171 5.74 11.68 2.70
C PHE A 171 4.77 12.73 2.12
N ILE A 172 5.09 14.02 2.25
CA ILE A 172 4.28 15.12 1.69
C ILE A 172 4.17 14.97 0.17
N LEU A 173 5.28 14.72 -0.53
CA LEU A 173 5.27 14.54 -1.98
C LEU A 173 4.47 13.30 -2.39
N ALA A 174 4.54 12.20 -1.63
CA ALA A 174 3.78 11.00 -1.94
C ALA A 174 2.27 11.27 -1.92
N PHE A 175 1.77 12.02 -0.94
CA PHE A 175 0.38 12.48 -0.94
C PHE A 175 0.05 13.41 -2.10
N SER A 176 0.96 14.32 -2.44
CA SER A 176 0.83 15.19 -3.61
C SER A 176 0.68 14.39 -4.90
N ILE A 177 1.43 13.30 -5.06
CA ILE A 177 1.34 12.37 -6.19
C ILE A 177 0.00 11.64 -6.22
N ILE A 178 -0.49 11.16 -5.08
CA ILE A 178 -1.82 10.52 -5.00
C ILE A 178 -2.93 11.51 -5.38
N MET A 179 -2.85 12.76 -4.91
CA MET A 179 -3.78 13.83 -5.30
C MET A 179 -3.71 14.14 -6.79
N LEU A 180 -2.50 14.24 -7.35
CA LEU A 180 -2.29 14.44 -8.78
C LEU A 180 -2.90 13.29 -9.59
N ASN A 181 -2.67 12.05 -9.19
CA ASN A 181 -3.21 10.87 -9.87
C ASN A 181 -4.74 10.91 -9.92
N THR A 182 -5.38 11.21 -8.79
CA THR A 182 -6.83 11.38 -8.74
C THR A 182 -7.28 12.52 -9.65
N ASP A 183 -6.62 13.68 -9.57
CA ASP A 183 -7.01 14.86 -10.35
C ASP A 183 -6.96 14.59 -11.86
N LEU A 184 -5.85 13.99 -12.32
CA LEU A 184 -5.62 13.71 -13.74
C LEU A 184 -6.52 12.61 -14.30
N HIS A 185 -6.91 11.62 -13.49
CA HIS A 185 -7.56 10.38 -13.97
C HIS A 185 -8.99 10.16 -13.50
N ASN A 186 -9.53 11.05 -12.65
CA ASN A 186 -10.94 10.98 -12.26
C ASN A 186 -11.85 11.52 -13.39
N PRO A 187 -12.74 10.69 -13.97
CA PRO A 187 -13.61 11.11 -15.08
C PRO A 187 -14.62 12.20 -14.67
N ALA A 188 -14.88 12.41 -13.37
CA ALA A 188 -15.72 13.50 -12.89
C ALA A 188 -15.06 14.89 -13.01
N ILE A 189 -13.72 14.93 -13.13
CA ILE A 189 -12.94 16.16 -13.30
C ILE A 189 -12.74 16.39 -14.79
N LYS A 190 -13.32 17.49 -15.27
CA LYS A 190 -13.18 17.94 -16.65
C LYS A 190 -11.73 18.31 -16.95
N GLU A 191 -11.29 18.00 -18.16
CA GLU A 191 -9.89 18.16 -18.59
C GLU A 191 -9.36 19.58 -18.40
N GLU A 192 -10.17 20.60 -18.71
CA GLU A 192 -9.80 22.01 -18.55
C GLU A 192 -9.66 22.47 -17.08
N ARG A 193 -10.11 21.65 -16.12
CA ARG A 193 -10.01 21.91 -14.68
C ARG A 193 -8.92 21.09 -14.00
N ARG A 194 -8.28 20.17 -14.72
CA ARG A 194 -7.20 19.35 -14.18
C ARG A 194 -5.97 20.20 -13.85
N MET A 195 -5.22 19.77 -12.86
CA MET A 195 -3.97 20.36 -12.45
C MET A 195 -2.98 20.34 -13.61
N THR A 196 -2.50 21.52 -13.99
CA THR A 196 -1.42 21.63 -14.97
C THR A 196 -0.08 21.30 -14.32
N LYS A 197 0.94 21.00 -15.13
CA LYS A 197 2.31 20.78 -14.67
C LYS A 197 2.84 21.95 -13.83
N ASP A 198 2.67 23.17 -14.32
CA ASP A 198 3.01 24.40 -13.57
C ASP A 198 2.22 24.51 -12.26
N GLY A 199 0.94 24.10 -12.28
CA GLY A 199 0.10 24.02 -11.09
C GLY A 199 0.66 23.05 -10.06
N PHE A 200 1.08 21.86 -10.48
CA PHE A 200 1.69 20.85 -9.62
C PHE A 200 3.01 21.34 -9.02
N ILE A 201 3.90 21.96 -9.82
CA ILE A 201 5.15 22.55 -9.31
C ILE A 201 4.86 23.62 -8.27
N ARG A 202 3.94 24.54 -8.57
CA ARG A 202 3.55 25.63 -7.65
C ARG A 202 2.97 25.09 -6.34
N ASN A 203 2.15 24.05 -6.41
CA ASN A 203 1.52 23.46 -5.22
C ASN A 203 2.52 22.75 -4.30
N ASN A 204 3.68 22.35 -4.83
CA ASN A 204 4.75 21.69 -4.09
C ASN A 204 5.92 22.64 -3.73
N ARG A 205 5.74 23.96 -3.87
CA ARG A 205 6.76 24.92 -3.40
C ARG A 205 6.86 24.94 -1.88
N GLY A 206 8.08 25.06 -1.37
CA GLY A 206 8.35 25.17 0.06
C GLY A 206 8.17 23.88 0.87
N ILE A 207 7.84 22.74 0.25
CA ILE A 207 7.61 21.49 0.98
C ILE A 207 8.90 20.88 1.54
N CYS A 208 10.06 21.33 1.07
CA CYS A 208 11.37 20.87 1.50
C CYS A 208 11.93 21.84 2.57
N ASP A 209 11.33 21.85 3.76
CA ASP A 209 11.69 22.75 4.87
C ASP A 209 11.72 24.24 4.49
N GLY A 210 10.72 24.67 3.70
CA GLY A 210 10.63 26.03 3.17
C GLY A 210 11.40 26.26 1.88
N GLN A 211 12.12 25.25 1.38
CA GLN A 211 12.73 25.23 0.05
C GLN A 211 11.90 24.44 -0.97
N ASP A 212 12.24 24.61 -2.24
CA ASP A 212 11.60 23.89 -3.35
C ASP A 212 12.35 22.61 -3.67
N LEU A 213 11.62 21.55 -4.03
CA LEU A 213 12.20 20.36 -4.63
C LEU A 213 12.71 20.66 -6.05
N PRO A 214 13.68 19.88 -6.58
CA PRO A 214 14.14 20.03 -7.95
C PRO A 214 12.98 20.00 -8.95
N GLU A 215 12.93 20.98 -9.85
CA GLU A 215 11.85 21.08 -10.84
C GLU A 215 11.82 19.87 -11.79
N GLU A 216 12.98 19.32 -12.12
CA GLU A 216 13.12 18.10 -12.93
C GLU A 216 12.44 16.88 -12.27
N LEU A 217 12.52 16.76 -10.94
CA LEU A 217 11.82 15.71 -10.20
C LEU A 217 10.30 15.87 -10.32
N LEU A 218 9.80 17.08 -10.07
CA LEU A 218 8.36 17.35 -10.09
C LEU A 218 7.75 17.22 -11.50
N THR A 219 8.47 17.69 -12.52
CA THR A 219 8.05 17.57 -13.92
C THR A 219 8.09 16.12 -14.40
N GLY A 220 9.14 15.38 -14.07
CA GLY A 220 9.25 13.94 -14.38
C GLY A 220 8.13 13.12 -13.74
N VAL A 221 7.85 13.36 -12.46
CA VAL A 221 6.72 12.76 -11.75
C VAL A 221 5.40 13.10 -12.45
N PHE A 222 5.14 14.38 -12.76
CA PHE A 222 3.90 14.78 -13.41
C PHE A 222 3.69 14.03 -14.74
N ASP A 223 4.72 13.98 -15.59
CA ASP A 223 4.64 13.32 -16.89
C ASP A 223 4.41 11.81 -16.75
N ARG A 224 5.06 11.15 -15.80
CA ARG A 224 4.86 9.71 -15.56
C ARG A 224 3.49 9.40 -14.98
N ILE A 225 2.98 10.20 -14.03
CA ILE A 225 1.61 10.03 -13.51
C ILE A 225 0.57 10.28 -14.61
N GLN A 226 0.76 11.30 -15.45
CA GLN A 226 -0.16 11.60 -16.54
C GLN A 226 -0.24 10.45 -17.56
N ASN A 227 0.90 9.85 -17.91
CA ASN A 227 0.96 8.82 -18.94
C ASN A 227 0.65 7.41 -18.41
N ASN A 228 0.91 7.15 -17.13
CA ASN A 228 0.68 5.86 -16.49
C ASN A 228 -0.07 6.11 -15.17
N PRO A 229 -1.37 5.84 -15.05
CA PRO A 229 -2.10 6.06 -13.79
C PRO A 229 -1.67 5.09 -12.69
N ILE A 230 -1.59 5.54 -11.43
CA ILE A 230 -1.46 4.66 -10.28
C ILE A 230 -2.82 3.98 -10.06
N SER A 231 -2.84 2.65 -9.99
CA SER A 231 -4.07 1.89 -9.72
C SER A 231 -4.49 2.07 -8.26
N LEU A 232 -5.53 2.88 -8.04
CA LEU A 232 -6.10 3.19 -6.72
C LEU A 232 -7.50 2.59 -6.50
N LYS A 233 -8.12 2.00 -7.54
CA LYS A 233 -9.48 1.46 -7.46
C LYS A 233 -9.49 0.00 -7.03
N GLU A 234 -10.61 -0.45 -6.44
CA GLU A 234 -11.01 -1.86 -6.50
C GLU A 234 -10.90 -2.30 -7.97
N ASP A 235 -10.23 -3.42 -8.26
CA ASP A 235 -10.17 -3.93 -9.63
C ASP A 235 -11.61 -4.29 -10.05
N ASP A 236 -12.30 -3.35 -10.70
CA ASP A 236 -13.68 -3.53 -11.23
C ASP A 236 -13.75 -4.68 -12.25
N GLU A 237 -12.60 -5.17 -12.71
CA GLU A 237 -12.44 -6.29 -13.64
C GLU A 237 -12.85 -7.65 -13.06
N ALA A 238 -13.18 -7.75 -11.76
CA ALA A 238 -13.68 -8.99 -11.15
C ALA A 238 -15.22 -9.06 -11.03
N ARG A 239 -15.97 -8.08 -11.57
CA ARG A 239 -17.45 -8.02 -11.47
C ARG A 239 -18.21 -8.14 -12.80
N GLU A 240 -17.55 -8.49 -13.90
CA GLU A 240 -18.21 -8.88 -15.16
C GLU A 240 -18.08 -10.38 -15.45
#